data_AF-A0A182SPB6-F1
#
_entry.id   AF-A0A182SPB6-F1
#
_cell.length_a   1.000
_cell.length_b   1.000
_cell.length_c   1.000
_cell.angle_alpha   90.00
_cell.angle_beta   90.00
_cell.angle_gamma   90.00
#
_symmetry.space_group_name_H-M   'P 1'
#
loop_
_entity.id
_entity.type
_entity.pdbx_description
1 polymer ?
#
loop_
_entity_poly.entity_id
_entity_poly.type
_entity_poly.pdbx_seq_one_letter_code
_entity_poly.pdbx_strand_id
1 'polypeptide(L)'
;ECLSELLVNESENEFNTTTNPKAGPTAHRLILSRECSAAMSLRKRSYGYHLTHKLLFYIVLGRQRFANVDRSFVADGQRTLCEQILRESELIAGFDYPDLFRDLFMEQVFLCAFGNAPPMVEFTNPAWLAAIVSWQNGEGCFKYYGDEGDGVVGPNALTTHCSTHMTGVGAALLGLFARLQLVGQ
;
A
#
# COMPACT_ATOMS: atom_id res chain seq x y z
N GLU A 1 -5.30 -13.42 -6.37
CA GLU A 1 -4.82 -14.01 -7.64
C GLU A 1 -3.82 -13.11 -8.34
N CYS A 2 -4.18 -11.98 -8.96
CA CYS A 2 -3.16 -11.13 -9.63
C CYS A 2 -2.10 -10.50 -8.72
N LEU A 3 -2.47 -10.06 -7.51
CA LEU A 3 -1.50 -9.65 -6.48
C LEU A 3 -0.66 -10.84 -5.98
N SER A 4 -1.21 -12.07 -6.03
CA SER A 4 -0.52 -13.29 -5.65
C SER A 4 0.50 -13.70 -6.71
N GLU A 5 0.17 -13.61 -8.00
CA GLU A 5 1.12 -13.81 -9.11
C GLU A 5 2.31 -12.83 -9.06
N LEU A 6 2.08 -11.60 -8.58
CA LEU A 6 3.11 -10.58 -8.38
C LEU A 6 4.06 -10.89 -7.19
N LEU A 7 3.59 -11.62 -6.18
CA LEU A 7 4.33 -11.91 -4.95
C LEU A 7 5.01 -13.30 -4.95
N VAL A 8 4.54 -14.23 -5.77
CA VAL A 8 5.07 -15.62 -5.84
C VAL A 8 6.40 -15.71 -6.61
N ASN A 9 6.68 -14.77 -7.53
CA ASN A 9 7.90 -14.81 -8.35
C ASN A 9 9.21 -14.50 -7.59
N GLU A 10 9.16 -14.01 -6.35
CA GLU A 10 10.37 -13.85 -5.53
C GLU A 10 10.75 -15.12 -4.77
N SER A 11 9.78 -15.89 -4.26
CA SER A 11 10.09 -17.09 -3.46
C SER A 11 10.62 -18.28 -4.27
N GLU A 12 10.24 -18.41 -5.54
CA GLU A 12 10.74 -19.51 -6.39
C GLU A 12 12.12 -19.23 -7.03
N ASN A 13 12.57 -17.97 -7.04
CA ASN A 13 13.89 -17.60 -7.56
C ASN A 13 15.03 -17.74 -6.54
N GLU A 14 14.74 -17.90 -5.25
CA GLU A 14 15.76 -18.04 -4.21
C GLU A 14 16.15 -19.49 -3.87
N PHE A 15 15.42 -20.50 -4.37
CA PHE A 15 15.62 -21.89 -3.92
C PHE A 15 16.09 -22.89 -4.99
N ASN A 16 16.48 -22.45 -6.20
CA ASN A 16 17.00 -23.37 -7.21
C ASN A 16 18.36 -22.95 -7.80
N THR A 17 19.31 -22.62 -6.93
CA THR A 17 20.74 -22.52 -7.28
C THR A 17 21.40 -23.91 -7.26
N THR A 18 20.94 -24.82 -8.13
CA THR A 18 21.75 -25.98 -8.53
C THR A 18 21.78 -26.15 -10.04
N THR A 19 22.40 -25.23 -10.79
CA THR A 19 22.95 -25.57 -12.12
C THR A 19 24.01 -24.59 -12.65
N ASN A 20 25.14 -25.19 -13.08
CA ASN A 20 26.12 -24.79 -14.10
C ASN A 20 26.79 -23.39 -14.09
N PRO A 21 28.11 -23.29 -13.83
CA PRO A 21 28.86 -22.03 -13.78
C PRO A 21 29.21 -21.42 -15.16
N LYS A 22 28.47 -21.75 -16.23
CA LYS A 22 28.76 -21.26 -17.61
C LYS A 22 27.59 -20.59 -18.32
N ALA A 23 26.42 -20.44 -17.68
CA ALA A 23 25.35 -19.60 -18.19
C ALA A 23 25.40 -18.26 -17.45
N GLY A 24 25.76 -17.18 -18.14
CA GLY A 24 25.54 -15.83 -17.61
C GLY A 24 24.04 -15.64 -17.30
N PRO A 25 23.67 -14.80 -16.31
CA PRO A 25 22.30 -14.70 -15.86
C PRO A 25 21.45 -14.10 -16.99
N THR A 26 20.66 -14.94 -17.67
CA THR A 26 19.57 -14.49 -18.50
C THR A 26 18.50 -13.93 -17.57
N ALA A 27 18.51 -12.61 -17.37
CA ALA A 27 17.47 -11.93 -16.61
C ALA A 27 16.12 -12.19 -17.30
N HIS A 28 15.31 -13.08 -16.71
CA HIS A 28 13.96 -13.35 -17.17
C HIS A 28 13.13 -12.07 -17.03
N ARG A 29 12.68 -11.53 -18.16
CA ARG A 29 11.84 -10.33 -18.18
C ARG A 29 10.41 -10.72 -17.81
N LEU A 30 9.87 -10.08 -16.78
CA LEU A 30 8.48 -10.27 -16.35
C LEU A 30 7.49 -9.76 -17.42
N ILE A 31 6.45 -10.53 -17.71
CA ILE A 31 5.37 -10.16 -18.65
C ILE A 31 4.04 -10.21 -17.89
N LEU A 32 3.26 -9.13 -17.97
CA LEU A 32 1.96 -9.06 -17.32
C LEU A 32 0.91 -9.79 -18.16
N SER A 33 0.16 -10.70 -17.54
CA SER A 33 -0.93 -11.43 -18.19
C SER A 33 -2.07 -10.51 -18.64
N ARG A 34 -2.82 -10.92 -19.67
CA ARG A 34 -3.97 -10.13 -20.17
C ARG A 34 -5.10 -10.09 -19.15
N GLU A 35 -5.27 -11.18 -18.41
CA GLU A 35 -6.23 -11.39 -17.35
C GLU A 35 -6.00 -10.36 -16.23
N CYS A 36 -4.75 -10.21 -15.77
CA CYS A 36 -4.42 -9.22 -14.74
C CYS A 36 -4.48 -7.78 -15.24
N SER A 37 -4.10 -7.54 -16.50
CA SER A 37 -4.31 -6.23 -17.13
C SER A 37 -5.79 -5.84 -17.18
N ALA A 38 -6.67 -6.79 -17.51
CA ALA A 38 -8.11 -6.56 -17.58
C ALA A 38 -8.77 -6.41 -16.19
N ALA A 39 -8.35 -7.22 -15.21
CA ALA A 39 -8.85 -7.16 -13.85
C ALA A 39 -8.59 -5.80 -13.18
N MET A 40 -7.42 -5.21 -13.44
CA MET A 40 -6.99 -3.95 -12.84
C MET A 40 -7.12 -2.75 -13.80
N SER A 41 -8.07 -2.83 -14.74
CA SER A 41 -8.34 -1.79 -15.71
C SER A 41 -8.88 -0.51 -15.07
N LEU A 42 -8.32 0.64 -15.47
CA LEU A 42 -8.82 1.98 -15.10
C LEU A 42 -10.20 2.29 -15.67
N ARG A 43 -10.69 1.51 -16.66
CA ARG A 43 -12.00 1.73 -17.28
C ARG A 43 -13.16 1.41 -16.35
N LYS A 44 -12.97 0.49 -15.40
CA LYS A 44 -14.00 0.10 -14.43
C LYS A 44 -13.92 1.03 -13.23
N ARG A 45 -15.04 1.66 -12.87
CA ARG A 45 -15.15 2.41 -11.61
C ARG A 45 -14.89 1.49 -10.41
N SER A 46 -14.28 2.05 -9.38
CA SER A 46 -13.99 1.40 -8.10
C SER A 46 -13.99 2.47 -7.02
N TYR A 47 -14.26 2.04 -5.79
CA TYR A 47 -14.34 2.90 -4.62
C TYR A 47 -13.71 2.19 -3.42
N GLY A 48 -13.27 2.96 -2.42
CA GLY A 48 -12.69 2.46 -1.18
C GLY A 48 -11.57 1.45 -1.43
N TYR A 49 -11.58 0.32 -0.71
CA TYR A 49 -10.53 -0.71 -0.81
C TYR A 49 -10.27 -1.20 -2.24
N HIS A 50 -11.29 -1.32 -3.08
CA HIS A 50 -11.09 -1.73 -4.47
C HIS A 50 -10.30 -0.68 -5.28
N LEU A 51 -10.53 0.60 -5.02
CA LEU A 51 -9.79 1.70 -5.65
C LEU A 51 -8.35 1.73 -5.12
N THR A 52 -8.19 1.63 -3.80
CA THR A 52 -6.90 1.60 -3.10
C THR A 52 -6.03 0.42 -3.54
N HIS A 53 -6.60 -0.77 -3.68
CA HIS A 53 -5.88 -1.96 -4.18
C HIS A 53 -5.52 -1.87 -5.67
N LYS A 54 -6.29 -1.14 -6.48
CA LYS A 54 -5.86 -0.82 -7.85
C LYS A 54 -4.61 0.04 -7.84
N LEU A 55 -4.53 1.04 -6.97
CA LEU A 55 -3.31 1.84 -6.82
C LEU A 55 -2.14 0.96 -6.38
N LEU A 56 -2.32 0.10 -5.37
CA LEU A 56 -1.29 -0.83 -4.92
C LEU A 56 -0.74 -1.66 -6.08
N PHE A 57 -1.62 -2.22 -6.93
CA PHE A 57 -1.20 -2.95 -8.11
C PHE A 57 -0.37 -2.10 -9.08
N TYR A 58 -0.77 -0.87 -9.36
CA TYR A 58 0.01 0.04 -10.21
C TYR A 58 1.37 0.41 -9.58
N ILE A 59 1.46 0.50 -8.26
CA ILE A 59 2.73 0.69 -7.54
C ILE A 59 3.65 -0.51 -7.78
N VAL A 60 3.14 -1.73 -7.64
CA VAL A 60 3.92 -2.95 -7.91
C VAL A 60 4.35 -3.03 -9.38
N LEU A 61 3.46 -2.72 -10.33
CA LEU A 61 3.81 -2.66 -11.76
C LEU A 61 4.98 -1.72 -12.04
N GLY A 62 4.97 -0.52 -11.43
CA GLY A 62 6.03 0.47 -11.57
C GLY A 62 7.38 0.00 -11.02
N ARG A 63 7.36 -0.86 -9.99
CA ARG A 63 8.58 -1.39 -9.36
C ARG A 63 9.15 -2.61 -10.07
N GLN A 64 8.31 -3.55 -10.47
CA GLN A 64 8.75 -4.81 -11.08
C GLN A 64 9.14 -4.67 -12.56
N ARG A 65 8.81 -3.55 -13.23
CA ARG A 65 9.28 -3.22 -14.59
C ARG A 65 8.96 -4.31 -15.64
N PHE A 66 7.70 -4.69 -15.74
CA PHE A 66 7.19 -5.61 -16.75
C PHE A 66 7.53 -5.13 -18.18
N ALA A 67 7.96 -6.05 -19.04
CA ALA A 67 8.45 -5.73 -20.39
C ALA A 67 7.35 -5.24 -21.34
N ASN A 68 6.11 -5.62 -21.09
CA ASN A 68 4.94 -5.25 -21.89
C ASN A 68 4.11 -4.12 -21.27
N VAL A 69 4.64 -3.42 -20.27
CA VAL A 69 3.95 -2.34 -19.59
C VAL A 69 4.75 -1.06 -19.73
N ASP A 70 4.12 -0.04 -20.31
CA ASP A 70 4.73 1.27 -20.46
C ASP A 70 4.80 2.01 -19.12
N ARG A 71 5.94 2.67 -18.85
CA ARG A 71 6.17 3.37 -17.58
C ARG A 71 5.33 4.64 -17.44
N SER A 72 5.12 5.38 -18.53
CA SER A 72 4.29 6.58 -18.51
C SER A 72 2.83 6.20 -18.25
N PHE A 73 2.35 5.13 -18.87
CA PHE A 73 1.03 4.56 -18.59
C PHE A 73 0.84 4.21 -17.10
N VAL A 74 1.84 3.62 -16.45
CA VAL A 74 1.77 3.31 -15.01
C VAL A 74 1.76 4.58 -14.18
N ALA A 75 2.62 5.56 -14.48
CA ALA A 75 2.68 6.82 -13.73
C ALA A 75 1.36 7.62 -13.85
N ASP A 76 0.80 7.71 -15.06
CA ASP A 76 -0.48 8.37 -15.31
C ASP A 76 -1.64 7.63 -14.61
N GLY A 77 -1.58 6.30 -14.58
CA GLY A 77 -2.53 5.48 -13.85
C GLY A 77 -2.48 5.70 -12.34
N GLN A 78 -1.27 5.74 -11.75
CA GLN A 78 -1.08 6.07 -10.33
C GLN A 78 -1.64 7.46 -10.01
N ARG A 79 -1.33 8.47 -10.84
CA ARG A 79 -1.83 9.85 -10.68
C ARG A 79 -3.36 9.89 -10.73
N THR A 80 -3.97 9.26 -11.73
CA THR A 80 -5.43 9.21 -11.89
C THR A 80 -6.11 8.54 -10.70
N LEU A 81 -5.55 7.44 -10.20
CA LEU A 81 -6.09 6.73 -9.05
C LEU A 81 -5.95 7.58 -7.77
N CYS A 82 -4.82 8.26 -7.57
CA CYS A 82 -4.63 9.14 -6.43
C CYS A 82 -5.52 10.38 -6.45
N GLU A 83 -5.84 10.94 -7.63
CA GLU A 83 -6.84 12.00 -7.75
C GLU A 83 -8.25 11.54 -7.33
N GLN A 84 -8.59 10.27 -7.59
CA GLN A 84 -9.87 9.69 -7.15
C GLN A 84 -9.85 9.40 -5.64
N ILE A 85 -8.76 8.83 -5.15
CA ILE A 85 -8.55 8.54 -3.73
C ILE A 85 -8.58 9.83 -2.92
N LEU A 86 -7.98 10.92 -3.41
CA LEU A 86 -7.95 12.20 -2.71
C LEU A 86 -9.38 12.67 -2.38
N ARG A 87 -10.31 12.53 -3.32
CA ARG A 87 -11.73 12.89 -3.10
C ARG A 87 -12.38 12.01 -2.03
N GLU A 88 -12.07 10.70 -2.00
CA GLU A 88 -12.57 9.80 -0.94
C GLU A 88 -11.97 10.16 0.42
N SER A 89 -10.66 10.43 0.47
CA SER A 89 -9.95 10.81 1.70
C SER A 89 -10.45 12.16 2.23
N GLU A 90 -10.68 13.15 1.38
CA GLU A 90 -11.27 14.44 1.76
C GLU A 90 -12.67 14.27 2.35
N LEU A 91 -13.50 13.38 1.77
CA LEU A 91 -14.81 13.07 2.33
C LEU A 91 -14.70 12.42 3.70
N ILE A 92 -13.84 11.41 3.87
CA ILE A 92 -13.60 10.76 5.17
C ILE A 92 -13.14 11.77 6.21
N ALA A 93 -12.20 12.66 5.86
CA ALA A 93 -11.72 13.72 6.72
C ALA A 93 -12.83 14.75 7.06
N GLY A 94 -13.67 15.10 6.09
CA GLY A 94 -14.81 16.00 6.26
C GLY A 94 -15.90 15.44 7.19
N PHE A 95 -15.95 14.12 7.37
CA PHE A 95 -16.83 13.43 8.32
C PHE A 95 -16.13 13.03 9.63
N ASP A 96 -15.02 13.69 9.97
CA ASP A 96 -14.25 13.47 11.20
C ASP A 96 -13.77 12.02 11.38
N TYR A 97 -13.32 11.41 10.28
CA TYR A 97 -12.65 10.11 10.26
C TYR A 97 -13.42 9.00 11.01
N PRO A 98 -14.64 8.63 10.54
CA PRO A 98 -15.42 7.59 11.20
C PRO A 98 -14.59 6.30 11.34
N ASP A 99 -14.68 5.63 12.48
CA ASP A 99 -13.79 4.51 12.83
C ASP A 99 -13.73 3.42 11.74
N LEU A 100 -14.88 3.14 11.12
CA LEU A 100 -15.02 2.18 10.02
C LEU A 100 -14.12 2.49 8.81
N PHE A 101 -13.73 3.75 8.60
CA PHE A 101 -12.93 4.19 7.46
C PHE A 101 -11.48 4.48 7.82
N ARG A 102 -11.06 4.38 9.09
CA ARG A 102 -9.68 4.74 9.49
C ARG A 102 -8.62 3.88 8.84
N ASP A 103 -8.85 2.57 8.74
CA ASP A 103 -7.94 1.64 8.06
C ASP A 103 -7.80 1.99 6.57
N LEU A 104 -8.93 2.11 5.86
CA LEU A 104 -8.96 2.56 4.46
C LEU A 104 -8.26 3.91 4.28
N PHE A 105 -8.52 4.88 5.15
CA PHE A 105 -7.92 6.21 5.08
C PHE A 105 -6.40 6.15 5.23
N MET A 106 -5.89 5.36 6.19
CA MET A 106 -4.44 5.18 6.34
C MET A 106 -3.82 4.50 5.12
N GLU A 107 -4.46 3.49 4.53
CA GLU A 107 -3.97 2.89 3.29
C GLU A 107 -3.91 3.92 2.15
N GLN A 108 -4.98 4.70 1.99
CA GLN A 108 -5.09 5.73 0.95
C GLN A 108 -3.98 6.78 1.08
N VAL A 109 -3.80 7.31 2.29
CA VAL A 109 -2.74 8.29 2.60
C VAL A 109 -1.37 7.69 2.35
N PHE A 110 -1.11 6.49 2.87
CA PHE A 110 0.18 5.83 2.70
C PHE A 110 0.50 5.59 1.23
N LEU A 111 -0.38 4.93 0.47
CA LEU A 111 -0.08 4.51 -0.90
C LEU A 111 0.09 5.70 -1.85
N CYS A 112 -0.71 6.76 -1.69
CA CYS A 112 -0.55 7.95 -2.53
C CYS A 112 0.64 8.82 -2.13
N ALA A 113 0.99 8.91 -0.85
CA ALA A 113 2.22 9.57 -0.42
C ALA A 113 3.49 8.77 -0.80
N PHE A 114 3.39 7.44 -0.89
CA PHE A 114 4.50 6.55 -1.22
C PHE A 114 4.74 6.38 -2.74
N GLY A 115 3.72 6.67 -3.55
CA GLY A 115 3.71 6.44 -4.99
C GLY A 115 4.89 7.08 -5.72
N ASN A 116 5.22 6.55 -6.90
CA ASN A 116 6.36 7.02 -7.71
C ASN A 116 5.98 8.17 -8.67
N ALA A 117 4.72 8.58 -8.69
CA ALA A 117 4.23 9.75 -9.41
C ALA A 117 4.63 11.04 -8.67
N PRO A 118 4.53 12.23 -9.30
CA PRO A 118 4.76 13.50 -8.62
C PRO A 118 3.98 13.54 -7.29
N PRO A 119 4.63 13.90 -6.17
CA PRO A 119 3.98 13.87 -4.86
C PRO A 119 2.74 14.75 -4.86
N MET A 120 1.61 14.17 -4.50
CA MET A 120 0.40 14.91 -4.17
C MET A 120 0.51 15.37 -2.73
N VAL A 121 0.87 16.64 -2.54
CA VAL A 121 1.18 17.25 -1.24
C VAL A 121 0.02 17.15 -0.25
N GLU A 122 -1.19 16.99 -0.76
CA GLU A 122 -2.42 16.78 0.01
C GLU A 122 -2.31 15.54 0.91
N PHE A 123 -1.66 14.46 0.46
CA PHE A 123 -1.46 13.25 1.27
C PHE A 123 -0.33 13.39 2.30
N THR A 124 0.37 14.52 2.31
CA THR A 124 1.34 14.88 3.35
C THR A 124 0.80 15.93 4.32
N ASN A 125 -0.53 16.13 4.34
CA ASN A 125 -1.19 17.09 5.21
C ASN A 125 -0.91 16.77 6.70
N PRO A 126 -0.30 17.71 7.47
CA PRO A 126 0.02 17.48 8.87
C PRO A 126 -1.22 17.27 9.76
N ALA A 127 -2.38 17.82 9.39
CA ALA A 127 -3.62 17.61 10.13
C ALA A 127 -4.10 16.15 10.01
N TRP A 128 -3.95 15.54 8.83
CA TRP A 128 -4.28 14.13 8.62
C TRP A 128 -3.34 13.22 9.41
N LEU A 129 -2.04 13.53 9.43
CA LEU A 129 -1.07 12.81 10.25
C LEU A 129 -1.41 12.91 11.74
N ALA A 130 -1.75 14.10 12.23
CA ALA A 130 -2.11 14.31 13.63
C ALA A 130 -3.37 13.52 14.02
N ALA A 131 -4.36 13.46 13.14
CA ALA A 131 -5.54 12.60 13.32
C ALA A 131 -5.15 11.12 13.36
N ILE A 132 -4.33 10.65 12.43
CA ILE A 132 -3.87 9.25 12.39
C ILE A 132 -3.16 8.87 13.69
N VAL A 133 -2.21 9.68 14.16
CA VAL A 133 -1.47 9.41 15.41
C VAL A 133 -2.41 9.32 16.62
N SER A 134 -3.50 10.10 16.64
CA SER A 134 -4.46 10.04 17.76
C SER A 134 -5.31 8.77 17.79
N TRP A 135 -5.31 7.96 16.71
CA TRP A 135 -6.02 6.68 16.66
C TRP A 135 -5.25 5.52 17.30
N GLN A 136 -4.01 5.75 17.71
CA GLN A 136 -3.24 4.77 18.45
C GLN A 136 -3.83 4.53 19.84
N ASN A 137 -3.85 3.28 20.28
CA ASN A 137 -4.17 2.96 21.67
C ASN A 137 -3.00 3.29 22.62
N GLY A 138 -3.17 3.02 23.92
CA GLY A 138 -2.12 3.28 24.93
C GLY A 138 -0.79 2.57 24.69
N GLU A 139 -0.79 1.49 23.90
CA GLU A 139 0.41 0.73 23.51
C GLU A 139 1.01 1.21 22.17
N GLY A 140 0.41 2.21 21.51
CA GLY A 140 0.83 2.69 20.20
C GLY A 140 0.30 1.86 19.02
N CYS A 141 -0.55 0.87 19.25
CA CYS A 141 -1.12 0.02 18.20
C CYS A 141 -2.37 0.64 17.57
N PHE A 142 -2.70 0.21 16.35
CA PHE A 142 -3.93 0.58 15.65
C PHE A 142 -4.89 -0.62 15.57
N LYS A 143 -6.17 -0.43 15.88
CA LYS A 143 -7.17 -1.51 15.87
C LYS A 143 -8.50 -1.06 15.26
N TYR A 144 -9.26 -2.02 14.77
CA TYR A 144 -10.66 -1.81 14.40
C TYR A 144 -11.51 -1.56 15.65
N TYR A 145 -12.49 -0.67 15.53
CA TYR A 145 -13.46 -0.45 16.59
C TYR A 145 -14.33 -1.71 16.74
N GLY A 146 -14.20 -2.39 17.87
CA GLY A 146 -14.86 -3.68 18.14
C GLY A 146 -13.92 -4.83 18.53
N ASP A 147 -12.61 -4.70 18.28
CA ASP A 147 -11.60 -5.69 18.70
C ASP A 147 -11.14 -5.51 20.17
N GLU A 148 -11.89 -4.74 20.95
CA GLU A 148 -11.80 -4.73 22.42
C GLU A 148 -12.43 -6.02 22.96
N GLY A 149 -11.82 -7.18 22.68
CA GLY A 149 -12.44 -8.44 23.11
C GLY A 149 -11.63 -9.71 22.96
N ASP A 150 -10.59 -9.75 22.13
CA ASP A 150 -10.10 -11.06 21.68
C ASP A 150 -9.22 -11.82 22.67
N GLY A 151 -8.93 -11.29 23.86
CA GLY A 151 -8.35 -12.08 24.97
C GLY A 151 -7.05 -12.85 24.66
N VAL A 152 -6.43 -12.64 23.50
CA VAL A 152 -5.25 -13.37 23.06
C VAL A 152 -4.04 -12.77 23.76
N VAL A 153 -3.69 -13.33 24.91
CA VAL A 153 -2.45 -13.05 25.62
C VAL A 153 -1.29 -13.68 24.83
N GLY A 154 -0.64 -12.88 24.00
CA GLY A 154 0.66 -13.20 23.44
C GLY A 154 1.78 -12.97 24.47
N PRO A 155 3.01 -13.44 24.21
CA PRO A 155 4.13 -13.27 25.15
C PRO A 155 4.53 -11.80 25.39
N ASN A 156 4.06 -10.84 24.58
CA ASN A 156 4.34 -9.41 24.73
C ASN A 156 3.25 -8.52 24.09
N ALA A 157 3.29 -7.21 24.37
CA ALA A 157 2.34 -6.22 23.83
C ALA A 157 2.29 -6.22 22.28
N LEU A 158 3.43 -6.44 21.61
CA LEU A 158 3.52 -6.50 20.15
C LEU A 158 2.66 -7.63 19.56
N THR A 159 2.72 -8.81 20.17
CA THR A 159 1.95 -10.00 19.74
C THR A 159 0.50 -9.98 20.21
N THR A 160 0.20 -9.27 21.32
CA THR A 160 -1.12 -9.24 21.96
C THR A 160 -2.03 -8.12 21.40
N HIS A 161 -1.45 -6.97 21.08
CA HIS A 161 -2.22 -5.75 20.79
C HIS A 161 -1.93 -5.13 19.42
N CYS A 162 -0.78 -5.43 18.82
CA CYS A 162 -0.29 -4.79 17.60
C CYS A 162 -0.27 -5.71 16.37
N SER A 163 -0.66 -6.98 16.50
CA SER A 163 -0.67 -7.94 15.38
C SER A 163 -1.92 -7.77 14.49
N THR A 164 -2.16 -6.56 13.98
CA THR A 164 -3.30 -6.24 13.12
C THR A 164 -2.85 -5.67 11.78
N HIS A 165 -3.69 -5.85 10.76
CA HIS A 165 -3.53 -5.20 9.45
C HIS A 165 -3.29 -3.69 9.60
N MET A 166 -4.18 -3.04 10.35
CA MET A 166 -4.19 -1.60 10.58
C MET A 166 -2.91 -1.10 11.27
N THR A 167 -2.32 -1.89 12.19
CA THR A 167 -1.03 -1.54 12.80
C THR A 167 0.12 -1.61 11.81
N GLY A 168 0.13 -2.62 10.93
CA GLY A 168 1.13 -2.72 9.85
C GLY A 168 1.07 -1.53 8.90
N VAL A 169 -0.14 -1.13 8.49
CA VAL A 169 -0.38 0.05 7.65
C VAL A 169 0.06 1.33 8.37
N GLY A 170 -0.34 1.51 9.63
CA GLY A 170 0.07 2.65 10.46
C GLY A 170 1.59 2.77 10.60
N ALA A 171 2.28 1.66 10.85
CA ALA A 171 3.75 1.65 10.94
C ALA A 171 4.41 2.05 9.60
N ALA A 172 3.91 1.55 8.47
CA ALA A 172 4.41 1.91 7.14
C ALA A 172 4.19 3.39 6.83
N LEU A 173 3.01 3.93 7.17
CA LEU A 173 2.67 5.34 7.02
C LEU A 173 3.59 6.22 7.87
N LEU A 174 3.70 5.95 9.18
CA LEU A 174 4.54 6.74 10.08
C LEU A 174 6.02 6.70 9.67
N GLY A 175 6.51 5.53 9.24
CA GLY A 175 7.86 5.39 8.69
C GLY A 175 8.09 6.23 7.43
N LEU A 176 7.10 6.32 6.54
CA LEU A 176 7.15 7.20 5.37
C LEU A 176 7.22 8.67 5.78
N PHE A 177 6.35 9.12 6.69
CA PHE A 177 6.35 10.51 7.16
C PHE A 177 7.66 10.87 7.85
N ALA A 178 8.21 9.99 8.68
CA ALA A 178 9.53 10.18 9.28
C ALA A 178 10.61 10.34 8.21
N ARG A 179 10.62 9.50 7.17
CA ARG A 179 11.54 9.63 6.04
C ARG A 179 11.38 10.98 5.33
N LEU A 180 10.15 11.42 5.05
CA LEU A 180 9.90 12.68 4.36
C LEU A 180 10.36 13.90 5.18
N GLN A 181 10.19 13.86 6.49
CA GLN A 181 10.68 14.92 7.39
C GLN A 181 12.20 14.95 7.51
N LEU A 182 12.85 13.78 7.49
CA LEU A 182 14.31 13.68 7.60
C LEU A 182 15.06 14.01 6.31
N VAL A 183 14.45 13.76 5.14
CA VAL A 183 15.03 14.07 3.82
C VAL A 183 14.73 15.51 3.37
N GLY A 184 13.75 16.17 4.01
CA GLY A 184 13.40 17.57 3.76
C GLY A 184 14.26 18.59 4.51
N GLN A 185 15.27 18.15 5.28
CA GLN A 185 16.31 18.98 5.89
C GLN A 185 17.62 18.87 5.08
#